data_AF-A0AAU9LZH4-F1
#
_entry.id   AF-A0AAU9LZH4-F1
#
_cell.length_a   1.000
_cell.length_b   1.000
_cell.length_c   1.000
_cell.angle_alpha   90.00
_cell.angle_beta   90.00
_cell.angle_gamma   90.00
#
_symmetry.space_group_name_H-M   'P 1'
#
loop_
_entity.id
_entity.type
_entity.pdbx_description
1 polymer ?
#
loop_
_entity_poly.entity_id
_entity_poly.type
_entity_poly.pdbx_seq_one_letter_code
_entity_poly.pdbx_strand_id
1 'polypeptide(L)'
;MMFIKSLGVDLKKIEECMGDPEADAENAILKAEQQAQIGKGVRGDVTILPTLVINNRQYRGKLDKKAVLKAICSGFKETTEPPICLSHEVETNECLNNNGECWMDTVANITACKDTFRGRVCECPIVGGVKFVGDGYKHCEAPRAHGVK
;
A
#
# COMPACT_ATOMS: atom_id res chain seq x y z
N MET A 1 3.68 30.28 13.32
CA MET A 1 4.36 29.37 14.26
C MET A 1 3.46 28.51 15.18
N MET A 2 2.19 28.84 15.43
CA MET A 2 1.35 28.08 16.40
C MET A 2 1.23 26.57 16.09
N PHE A 3 1.16 26.22 14.81
CA PHE A 3 1.11 24.83 14.33
C PHE A 3 2.37 24.01 14.69
N ILE A 4 3.55 24.61 14.63
CA ILE A 4 4.80 23.87 14.89
C ILE A 4 4.92 23.51 16.37
N LYS A 5 4.51 24.41 17.27
CA LYS A 5 4.47 24.12 18.71
C LYS A 5 3.52 22.96 19.05
N SER A 6 2.37 22.85 18.37
CA SER A 6 1.45 21.73 18.59
C SER A 6 2.01 20.37 18.15
N LEU A 7 3.04 20.35 17.30
CA LEU A 7 3.74 19.12 16.90
C LEU A 7 4.85 18.71 17.90
N GLY A 8 5.06 19.48 18.98
CA GLY A 8 6.09 19.21 19.97
C GLY A 8 7.52 19.43 19.47
N VAL A 9 7.70 20.13 18.34
CA VAL A 9 9.02 20.42 17.76
C VAL A 9 9.55 21.73 18.34
N ASP A 10 10.84 21.73 18.70
CA ASP A 10 11.53 22.90 19.21
C ASP A 10 11.70 23.96 18.11
N LEU A 11 11.00 25.09 18.29
CA LEU A 11 11.06 26.21 17.34
C LEU A 11 12.47 26.77 17.19
N LYS A 12 13.26 26.83 18.25
CA LYS A 12 14.61 27.42 18.18
C LYS A 12 15.50 26.61 17.24
N LYS A 13 15.41 25.28 17.32
CA LYS A 13 16.16 24.39 16.43
C LYS A 13 15.72 24.53 14.97
N ILE A 14 14.45 24.85 14.71
CA ILE A 14 13.97 25.10 13.34
C ILE A 14 14.52 26.43 12.82
N GLU A 15 14.47 27.50 13.62
CA GLU A 15 15.01 28.80 13.25
C GLU A 15 16.52 28.71 12.98
N GLU A 16 17.27 28.01 13.83
CA GLU A 16 18.69 27.72 13.64
C GLU A 16 18.96 26.90 12.37
N CYS A 17 18.10 25.94 12.03
CA CYS A 17 18.22 25.12 10.82
C CYS A 17 17.87 25.89 9.54
N MET A 18 16.84 26.75 9.58
CA MET A 18 16.45 27.59 8.46
C MET A 18 17.50 28.66 8.17
N GLY A 19 18.18 29.16 9.20
CA GLY A 19 19.17 30.23 9.08
C GLY A 19 18.50 31.56 8.72
N ASP A 20 19.26 32.44 8.06
CA ASP A 20 18.77 33.73 7.59
C ASP A 20 18.02 33.55 6.25
N PRO A 21 16.70 33.81 6.19
CA PRO A 21 15.92 33.67 4.97
C PRO A 21 16.23 34.72 3.90
N GLU A 22 16.89 35.83 4.26
CA GLU A 22 17.25 36.92 3.34
C GLU A 22 18.71 36.82 2.85
N ALA A 23 19.45 35.81 3.31
CA ALA A 23 20.84 35.62 2.90
C ALA A 23 20.95 35.15 1.45
N ASP A 24 21.72 35.88 0.64
CA ASP A 24 22.13 35.48 -0.71
C ASP A 24 23.32 34.52 -0.65
N ALA A 25 23.08 33.33 -0.09
CA ALA A 25 24.10 32.30 0.11
C ALA A 25 23.53 30.91 -0.21
N GLU A 26 24.42 29.95 -0.48
CA GLU A 26 24.00 28.57 -0.74
C GLU A 26 23.36 27.96 0.52
N ASN A 27 22.10 27.54 0.40
CA ASN A 27 21.41 26.78 1.42
C ASN A 27 21.44 25.28 1.09
N ALA A 28 22.09 24.49 1.95
CA ALA A 28 22.29 23.07 1.73
C ALA A 28 20.98 22.26 1.61
N ILE A 29 19.94 22.66 2.36
CA ILE A 29 18.62 21.99 2.33
C ILE A 29 17.94 22.30 1.00
N LEU A 30 17.90 23.57 0.58
CA LEU A 30 17.32 23.95 -0.71
C LEU A 30 18.00 23.24 -1.89
N LYS A 31 19.34 23.14 -1.86
CA LYS A 31 20.09 22.42 -2.89
C LYS A 31 19.78 20.93 -2.90
N ALA A 32 19.63 20.30 -1.73
CA ALA A 32 19.22 18.90 -1.63
C ALA A 32 17.81 18.67 -2.20
N GLU A 33 16.87 19.58 -1.94
CA GLU A 33 15.50 19.53 -2.50
C GLU A 33 15.50 19.69 -4.03
N GLN A 34 16.27 20.65 -4.57
CA GLN A 34 16.43 20.81 -6.02
C GLN A 34 17.04 19.55 -6.65
N GLN A 35 18.06 18.97 -6.02
CA GLN A 35 18.66 17.72 -6.50
C GLN A 35 17.69 16.53 -6.43
N ALA A 36 16.79 16.51 -5.45
CA ALA A 36 15.76 15.48 -5.33
C ALA A 36 14.69 15.58 -6.42
N GLN A 37 14.49 16.77 -7.01
CA GLN A 37 13.59 17.02 -8.14
C GLN A 37 14.16 16.58 -9.49
N ILE A 38 15.48 16.45 -9.62
CA ILE A 38 16.13 15.91 -10.83
C ILE A 38 15.80 14.42 -11.00
N GLY A 39 15.42 14.03 -12.20
CA GLY A 39 15.03 12.68 -12.59
C GLY A 39 16.06 11.61 -12.24
N LYS A 40 15.57 10.41 -11.93
CA LYS A 40 16.40 9.25 -11.54
C LYS A 40 15.82 7.98 -12.15
N GLY A 41 16.61 7.27 -12.96
CA GLY A 41 16.19 6.04 -13.63
C GLY A 41 15.03 6.30 -14.59
N VAL A 42 13.89 5.62 -14.38
CA VAL A 42 12.67 5.80 -15.20
C VAL A 42 11.86 7.06 -14.85
N ARG A 43 12.23 7.77 -13.77
CA ARG A 43 11.58 9.00 -13.33
C ARG A 43 12.20 10.20 -14.06
N GLY A 44 11.38 10.97 -14.78
CA GLY A 44 11.81 12.27 -15.31
C GLY A 44 11.98 13.34 -14.24
N ASP A 45 12.44 14.51 -14.65
CA ASP A 45 12.55 15.69 -13.78
C ASP A 45 11.18 16.17 -13.30
N VAL A 46 11.12 16.71 -12.08
CA VAL A 46 9.95 17.42 -11.58
C VAL A 46 10.01 18.85 -12.12
N THR A 47 9.16 19.15 -13.10
CA THR A 47 9.11 20.48 -13.74
C THR A 47 7.85 21.27 -13.41
N ILE A 48 6.83 20.62 -12.84
CA ILE A 48 5.53 21.21 -12.49
C ILE A 48 5.18 20.85 -11.05
N LEU A 49 4.70 21.81 -10.28
CA LEU A 49 4.23 21.60 -8.92
C LEU A 49 2.70 21.82 -8.84
N PRO A 50 1.97 21.01 -8.05
CA PRO A 50 2.45 19.86 -7.29
C PRO A 50 2.68 18.62 -8.18
N THR A 51 3.75 17.87 -7.93
CA THR A 51 3.98 16.53 -8.52
C THR A 51 3.96 15.47 -7.43
N LEU A 52 3.13 14.44 -7.60
CA LEU A 52 3.12 13.26 -6.75
C LEU A 52 4.02 12.17 -7.34
N VAL A 53 4.90 11.61 -6.51
CA VAL A 53 5.78 10.50 -6.90
C VAL A 53 5.47 9.29 -6.03
N ILE A 54 5.21 8.13 -6.65
CA ILE A 54 4.93 6.86 -5.97
C ILE A 54 5.91 5.83 -6.51
N ASN A 55 6.68 5.16 -5.64
CA ASN A 55 7.66 4.14 -6.02
C ASN A 55 8.61 4.58 -7.16
N ASN A 56 9.17 5.79 -7.05
CA ASN A 56 10.02 6.42 -8.06
C ASN A 56 9.38 6.57 -9.45
N ARG A 57 8.05 6.67 -9.53
CA ARG A 57 7.33 7.04 -10.76
C ARG A 57 6.47 8.27 -10.50
N GLN A 58 6.48 9.20 -11.46
CA GLN A 58 5.60 10.35 -11.40
C GLN A 58 4.16 9.92 -11.68
N TYR A 59 3.26 10.27 -10.79
CA TYR A 59 1.83 10.08 -10.97
C TYR A 59 1.28 11.18 -11.89
N ARG A 60 0.62 10.77 -12.98
CA ARG A 60 0.07 11.68 -14.00
C ARG A 60 -1.45 11.78 -13.98
N GLY A 61 -2.12 11.15 -13.01
CA GLY A 61 -3.58 11.20 -12.88
C GLY A 61 -4.06 12.42 -12.09
N LYS A 62 -5.38 12.46 -11.87
CA LYS A 62 -6.00 13.50 -11.04
C LYS A 62 -5.58 13.33 -9.58
N LEU A 63 -5.24 14.45 -8.92
CA LEU A 63 -4.87 14.46 -7.50
C LEU A 63 -6.12 14.45 -6.58
N ASP A 64 -7.09 13.58 -6.85
CA ASP A 64 -8.21 13.33 -5.95
C ASP A 64 -7.90 12.21 -4.95
N LYS A 65 -8.52 12.27 -3.77
CA LYS A 65 -8.25 11.35 -2.65
C LYS A 65 -8.33 9.87 -3.08
N LYS A 66 -9.35 9.51 -3.86
CA LYS A 66 -9.59 8.13 -4.30
C LYS A 66 -8.54 7.68 -5.33
N ALA A 67 -8.26 8.49 -6.34
CA ALA A 67 -7.28 8.14 -7.37
C ALA A 67 -5.85 8.04 -6.82
N VAL A 68 -5.48 8.95 -5.91
CA VAL A 68 -4.18 8.89 -5.22
C VAL A 68 -4.09 7.64 -4.34
N LEU A 69 -5.13 7.34 -3.55
CA LEU A 69 -5.15 6.15 -2.71
C LEU A 69 -5.04 4.85 -3.53
N LYS A 70 -5.78 4.74 -4.65
CA LYS A 70 -5.63 3.62 -5.59
C LYS A 70 -4.21 3.50 -6.14
N ALA A 71 -3.59 4.63 -6.50
CA ALA A 71 -2.22 4.62 -7.00
C ALA A 71 -1.22 4.12 -5.93
N ILE A 72 -1.40 4.51 -4.67
CA ILE A 72 -0.59 4.01 -3.55
C ILE A 72 -0.84 2.52 -3.31
N CYS A 73 -2.10 2.09 -3.26
CA CYS A 73 -2.48 0.68 -3.05
C CYS A 73 -1.92 -0.23 -4.14
N SER A 74 -1.82 0.25 -5.38
CA SER A 74 -1.18 -0.49 -6.48
C SER A 74 0.31 -0.79 -6.26
N GLY A 75 0.96 -0.09 -5.32
CA GLY A 75 2.36 -0.29 -4.98
C GLY A 75 2.64 -1.48 -4.06
N PHE A 76 1.60 -2.06 -3.44
CA PHE A 76 1.76 -3.23 -2.58
C PHE A 76 1.83 -4.53 -3.39
N LYS A 77 2.54 -5.51 -2.85
CA LYS A 77 2.49 -6.88 -3.37
C LYS A 77 1.14 -7.48 -2.99
N GLU A 78 0.62 -8.37 -3.83
CA GLU A 78 -0.60 -9.11 -3.53
C GLU A 78 -0.52 -9.77 -2.17
N THR A 79 -1.63 -9.73 -1.43
CA THR A 79 -1.80 -10.21 -0.06
C THR A 79 -1.03 -9.46 1.04
N THR A 80 -0.30 -8.39 0.70
CA THR A 80 0.42 -7.53 1.65
C THR A 80 -0.21 -6.15 1.79
N GLU A 81 -1.34 -5.94 1.11
CA GLU A 81 -2.05 -4.67 1.13
C GLU A 81 -2.68 -4.40 2.50
N PRO A 82 -2.64 -3.16 2.99
CA PRO A 82 -3.39 -2.77 4.18
C PRO A 82 -4.90 -2.91 3.97
N PRO A 83 -5.71 -3.15 5.02
CA PRO A 83 -7.16 -3.34 4.90
C PRO A 83 -7.90 -2.21 4.17
N ILE A 84 -7.42 -0.96 4.25
CA ILE A 84 -8.03 0.17 3.53
C ILE A 84 -7.96 0.02 2.01
N CYS A 85 -6.94 -0.70 1.50
CA CYS A 85 -6.79 -0.97 0.07
C CYS A 85 -7.78 -2.01 -0.45
N LEU A 86 -8.42 -2.78 0.45
CA LEU A 86 -9.44 -3.80 0.16
C LEU A 86 -10.84 -3.29 0.53
N SER A 87 -11.02 -1.97 0.50
CA SER A 87 -12.32 -1.34 0.70
C SER A 87 -13.01 -1.14 -0.64
N HIS A 88 -14.34 -1.21 -0.64
CA HIS A 88 -15.17 -1.03 -1.84
C HIS A 88 -15.01 0.36 -2.50
N GLU A 89 -14.44 1.36 -1.80
CA GLU A 89 -14.10 2.64 -2.41
C GLU A 89 -12.85 2.55 -3.30
N VAL A 90 -11.96 1.60 -3.05
CA VAL A 90 -10.61 1.50 -3.61
C VAL A 90 -10.51 0.39 -4.65
N GLU A 91 -11.12 -0.76 -4.42
CA GLU A 91 -11.08 -1.93 -5.32
C GLU A 91 -12.48 -2.56 -5.49
N THR A 92 -12.56 -3.64 -6.26
CA THR A 92 -13.77 -4.45 -6.44
C THR A 92 -13.51 -5.85 -5.91
N ASN A 93 -14.15 -6.21 -4.79
CA ASN A 93 -13.89 -7.48 -4.13
C ASN A 93 -14.48 -8.65 -4.94
N GLU A 94 -13.59 -9.42 -5.58
CA GLU A 94 -13.97 -10.52 -6.46
C GLU A 94 -14.50 -11.74 -5.68
N CYS A 95 -14.14 -11.89 -4.41
CA CYS A 95 -14.65 -12.97 -3.57
C CYS A 95 -16.15 -12.85 -3.27
N LEU A 96 -16.73 -11.64 -3.37
CA LEU A 96 -18.17 -11.46 -3.21
C LEU A 96 -18.98 -12.02 -4.39
N ASN A 97 -18.34 -12.27 -5.53
CA ASN A 97 -18.99 -12.81 -6.72
C ASN A 97 -18.57 -14.28 -6.94
N ASN A 98 -19.50 -15.22 -6.72
CA ASN A 98 -19.25 -16.66 -6.87
C ASN A 98 -17.99 -17.16 -6.12
N ASN A 99 -17.68 -16.58 -4.96
CA ASN A 99 -16.47 -16.87 -4.17
C ASN A 99 -15.16 -16.70 -4.98
N GLY A 100 -15.16 -15.83 -5.98
CA GLY A 100 -14.07 -15.69 -6.93
C GLY A 100 -13.77 -16.98 -7.72
N GLU A 101 -14.65 -17.97 -7.77
CA GLU A 101 -14.34 -19.31 -8.30
C GLU A 101 -13.26 -20.07 -7.51
N CYS A 102 -12.97 -19.66 -6.26
CA CYS A 102 -12.12 -20.40 -5.36
C CYS A 102 -12.89 -21.52 -4.65
N TRP A 103 -12.16 -22.50 -4.12
CA TRP A 103 -12.72 -23.56 -3.32
C TRP A 103 -13.42 -23.00 -2.07
N MET A 104 -14.55 -23.60 -1.72
CA MET A 104 -15.31 -23.30 -0.52
C MET A 104 -15.94 -24.56 0.04
N ASP A 105 -15.80 -24.75 1.35
CA ASP A 105 -16.65 -25.65 2.11
C ASP A 105 -17.91 -24.90 2.51
N THR A 106 -19.03 -25.20 1.85
CA THR A 106 -20.32 -24.55 2.09
C THR A 106 -20.97 -24.98 3.40
N VAL A 107 -20.56 -26.11 3.98
CA VAL A 107 -21.10 -26.61 5.25
C VAL A 107 -20.40 -25.92 6.42
N ALA A 108 -19.07 -25.81 6.38
CA ALA A 108 -18.28 -25.15 7.41
C ALA A 108 -18.11 -23.64 7.20
N ASN A 109 -18.59 -23.11 6.06
CA ASN A 109 -18.40 -21.71 5.63
C ASN A 109 -16.91 -21.30 5.60
N ILE A 110 -16.05 -22.20 5.11
CA ILE A 110 -14.61 -21.98 4.99
C ILE A 110 -14.31 -21.71 3.51
N THR A 111 -13.61 -20.62 3.22
CA THR A 111 -13.26 -20.24 1.84
C THR A 111 -11.75 -20.16 1.64
N ALA A 112 -11.30 -20.53 0.45
CA ALA A 112 -9.95 -20.26 -0.02
C ALA A 112 -9.82 -18.90 -0.73
N CYS A 113 -10.93 -18.17 -0.95
CA CYS A 113 -10.87 -16.88 -1.61
C CYS A 113 -10.30 -15.81 -0.68
N LYS A 114 -9.17 -15.24 -1.11
CA LYS A 114 -8.54 -14.11 -0.45
C LYS A 114 -8.52 -12.93 -1.40
N ASP A 115 -9.22 -11.89 -1.00
CA ASP A 115 -9.31 -10.65 -1.75
C ASP A 115 -7.98 -9.88 -1.75
N THR A 116 -7.69 -9.18 -2.83
CA THR A 116 -6.46 -8.41 -3.04
C THR A 116 -6.78 -7.12 -3.80
N PHE A 117 -5.88 -6.14 -3.79
CA PHE A 117 -6.13 -4.90 -4.54
C PHE A 117 -6.19 -5.14 -6.07
N ARG A 118 -5.58 -6.23 -6.55
CA ARG A 118 -5.46 -6.58 -7.97
C ARG A 118 -6.46 -7.65 -8.43
N GLY A 119 -7.46 -7.97 -7.61
CA GLY A 119 -8.44 -9.03 -7.84
C GLY A 119 -8.42 -9.99 -6.67
N ARG A 120 -8.34 -11.29 -6.90
CA ARG A 120 -8.27 -12.28 -5.81
C ARG A 120 -7.28 -13.41 -6.05
N VAL A 121 -6.80 -13.99 -4.96
CA VAL A 121 -6.02 -15.23 -4.97
C VAL A 121 -6.81 -16.33 -4.27
N CYS A 122 -6.68 -17.56 -4.77
CA CYS A 122 -7.22 -18.73 -4.12
C CYS A 122 -6.11 -19.41 -3.31
N GLU A 123 -6.16 -19.33 -1.98
CA GLU A 123 -5.18 -19.89 -1.06
C GLU A 123 -5.90 -20.69 0.02
N CYS A 124 -5.52 -21.96 0.22
CA CYS A 124 -6.15 -22.78 1.25
C CYS A 124 -5.99 -22.16 2.65
N PRO A 125 -7.09 -22.01 3.41
CA PRO A 125 -7.10 -21.21 4.62
C PRO A 125 -6.43 -21.92 5.81
N ILE A 126 -6.13 -21.13 6.83
CA ILE A 126 -5.76 -21.63 8.16
C ILE A 126 -6.95 -21.40 9.09
N VAL A 127 -7.57 -22.49 9.56
CA VAL A 127 -8.74 -22.43 10.44
C VAL A 127 -8.41 -23.16 11.73
N GLY A 128 -8.54 -22.48 12.88
CA GLY A 128 -8.23 -23.09 14.18
C GLY A 128 -6.79 -23.58 14.32
N GLY A 129 -5.84 -22.94 13.62
CA GLY A 129 -4.43 -23.35 13.60
C GLY A 129 -4.11 -24.51 12.65
N VAL A 130 -5.11 -25.10 11.99
CA VAL A 130 -4.92 -26.15 10.99
C VAL A 130 -4.81 -25.49 9.61
N LYS A 131 -3.67 -25.70 8.94
CA LYS A 131 -3.46 -25.26 7.57
C LYS A 131 -4.00 -26.31 6.61
N PHE A 132 -4.99 -25.94 5.81
CA PHE A 132 -5.49 -26.78 4.73
C PHE A 132 -4.47 -26.85 3.59
N VAL A 133 -4.42 -27.96 2.88
CA VAL A 133 -3.47 -28.22 1.78
C VAL A 133 -4.25 -28.53 0.51
N GLY A 134 -3.82 -27.96 -0.62
CA GLY A 134 -4.48 -28.15 -1.90
C GLY A 134 -4.14 -27.04 -2.89
N ASP A 135 -4.93 -26.93 -3.95
CA ASP A 135 -4.73 -25.94 -5.02
C ASP A 135 -5.46 -24.61 -4.75
N GLY A 136 -6.37 -24.56 -3.77
CA GLY A 136 -7.17 -23.38 -3.46
C GLY A 136 -8.36 -23.14 -4.40
N TYR A 137 -8.37 -23.73 -5.60
CA TYR A 137 -9.41 -23.53 -6.61
C TYR A 137 -10.49 -24.60 -6.54
N LYS A 138 -10.09 -25.86 -6.50
CA LYS A 138 -10.99 -27.01 -6.52
C LYS A 138 -10.85 -27.89 -5.29
N HIS A 139 -9.71 -27.81 -4.61
CA HIS A 139 -9.40 -28.69 -3.50
C HIS A 139 -8.64 -27.96 -2.39
N CYS A 140 -9.16 -28.06 -1.17
CA CYS A 140 -8.42 -27.82 0.06
C CYS A 140 -8.84 -28.90 1.06
N GLU A 141 -7.88 -29.64 1.62
CA GLU A 141 -8.14 -30.64 2.64
C GLU A 141 -7.34 -30.34 3.91
N ALA A 142 -7.96 -30.56 5.07
CA ALA A 142 -7.21 -30.57 6.31
C ALA A 142 -6.23 -31.75 6.29
N PRO A 143 -4.94 -31.57 6.65
CA PRO A 143 -4.01 -32.67 6.76
C PRO A 143 -4.59 -33.69 7.74
N ARG A 144 -4.71 -34.95 7.30
CA ARG A 144 -5.16 -36.04 8.16
C ARG A 144 -4.17 -36.11 9.32
N ALA A 145 -4.68 -36.14 10.55
CA ALA A 145 -3.84 -36.44 11.70
C ALA A 145 -3.16 -37.80 11.46
N HIS A 146 -1.87 -37.79 11.14
CA HIS A 146 -1.08 -39.01 11.07
C HIS A 146 -0.92 -39.54 12.50
N GLY A 147 -1.81 -40.45 12.89
CA GLY A 147 -1.60 -41.45 13.94
C GLY A 147 -2.10 -41.10 15.35
N VAL A 148 -3.20 -41.75 15.76
CA VAL A 148 -3.28 -42.37 17.10
C VAL A 148 -4.02 -43.71 16.95
N LYS A 149 -3.26 -44.77 16.70
CA LYS A 149 -3.50 -46.13 17.21
C LYS A 149 -2.19 -46.62 17.78
#